data_AF-A0A563C8V4-F1
#
_entry.id   AF-A0A563C8V4-F1
#
_cell.length_a   1.000
_cell.length_b   1.000
_cell.length_c   1.000
_cell.angle_alpha   90.00
_cell.angle_beta   90.00
_cell.angle_gamma   90.00
#
_symmetry.space_group_name_H-M   'P 1'
#
loop_
_entity.id
_entity.type
_entity.pdbx_description
1 polymer ?
#
loop_
_entity_poly.entity_id
_entity_poly.type
_entity_poly.pdbx_seq_one_letter_code
_entity_poly.pdbx_strand_id
1 'polypeptide(L)' 'MIKVYTTPTCIYCHALVNWLNEEGIEYQEFDAASMPGITTVPVTIITDHEDKNPVQIIGFDREAITETLNQLKEQ' A
#
# COMPACT_ATOMS: atom_id res chain seq x y z
N MET A 1 4.68 -8.15 3.93
CA MET A 1 4.51 -7.87 2.48
C MET A 1 3.61 -6.67 2.28
N ILE A 2 3.93 -5.79 1.33
CA ILE A 2 3.13 -4.61 1.00
C ILE A 2 2.54 -4.77 -0.39
N LYS A 3 1.22 -4.61 -0.52
CA LYS A 3 0.47 -4.64 -1.78
C LYS A 3 -0.13 -3.26 -2.00
N VAL A 4 0.14 -2.64 -3.14
CA VAL A 4 -0.37 -1.32 -3.49
C VAL A 4 -1.28 -1.48 -4.70
N TYR A 5 -2.52 -1.02 -4.57
CA TYR A 5 -3.52 -1.05 -5.63
C TYR A 5 -3.62 0.33 -6.26
N THR A 6 -3.25 0.39 -7.52
CA THR A 6 -3.15 1.62 -8.29
C THR A 6 -3.97 1.54 -9.56
N THR A 7 -4.11 2.68 -10.24
CA THR A 7 -4.57 2.73 -11.63
C THR A 7 -3.65 3.65 -12.42
N PRO A 8 -3.45 3.39 -13.72
CA PRO A 8 -2.48 4.13 -14.54
C PRO A 8 -2.77 5.64 -14.64
N THR A 9 -4.03 6.04 -14.50
CA THR A 9 -4.47 7.43 -14.67
C THR A 9 -4.52 8.23 -13.37
N CYS A 10 -4.23 7.63 -12.21
CA CYS A 10 -4.38 8.30 -10.91
C CYS A 10 -3.07 8.98 -10.47
N ILE A 11 -3.10 10.32 -10.40
CA ILE A 11 -1.95 11.15 -9.96
C ILE A 11 -1.48 10.76 -8.55
N TYR A 12 -2.41 10.47 -7.63
CA TYR A 12 -2.08 10.07 -6.26
C TYR A 12 -1.44 8.67 -6.17
N CYS A 13 -1.73 7.77 -7.13
CA CYS A 13 -1.06 6.48 -7.20
C CYS A 13 0.43 6.67 -7.55
N HIS A 14 0.72 7.52 -8.55
CA HIS A 14 2.10 7.86 -8.91
C HIS A 14 2.86 8.50 -7.74
N ALA A 15 2.20 9.38 -6.97
CA ALA A 15 2.80 9.99 -5.78
C ALA A 15 3.15 8.95 -4.70
N LEU A 16 2.24 8.00 -4.43
CA LEU A 16 2.46 6.92 -3.47
C LEU A 16 3.62 6.02 -3.89
N VAL A 17 3.62 5.56 -5.14
CA VAL A 17 4.66 4.70 -5.71
C VAL A 17 6.03 5.39 -5.67
N ASN A 18 6.10 6.66 -6.06
CA ASN A 18 7.35 7.41 -5.99
C ASN A 18 7.87 7.51 -4.56
N TRP A 19 7.00 7.84 -3.60
CA TRP A 19 7.38 7.93 -2.19
C TRP A 19 7.88 6.58 -1.64
N LEU A 20 7.20 5.48 -1.94
CA LEU A 20 7.64 4.14 -1.51
C LEU A 20 9.03 3.78 -2.08
N ASN A 21 9.30 4.14 -3.34
CA ASN A 21 10.61 3.95 -3.95
C ASN A 21 11.70 4.83 -3.31
N GLU A 22 11.38 6.10 -2.99
CA GLU A 22 12.30 7.03 -2.32
C GLU A 22 12.68 6.53 -0.91
N GLU A 23 11.73 5.96 -0.18
CA GLU A 23 11.98 5.36 1.14
C GLU A 23 12.68 3.99 1.07
N GLY A 24 12.85 3.43 -0.14
CA GLY A 24 13.43 2.10 -0.35
C GLY A 24 12.53 0.97 0.20
N ILE A 25 11.22 1.19 0.21
CA ILE A 25 10.22 0.23 0.70
C ILE A 25 9.84 -0.70 -0.45
N GLU A 26 10.04 -2.01 -0.28
CA GLU A 26 9.60 -2.99 -1.26
C GLU A 26 8.07 -3.18 -1.22
N TYR A 27 7.43 -3.02 -2.37
CA TYR A 27 5.99 -3.21 -2.53
C TYR A 27 5.67 -3.97 -3.83
N GLN A 28 4.48 -4.56 -3.87
CA GLN A 28 3.91 -5.17 -5.06
C GLN A 28 2.76 -4.31 -5.57
N GLU A 29 2.85 -3.85 -6.82
CA GLU A 29 1.80 -3.07 -7.47
C GLU A 29 0.77 -4.00 -8.12
N PHE A 30 -0.51 -3.69 -7.92
CA PHE A 30 -1.64 -4.40 -8.49
C PHE A 30 -2.61 -3.40 -9.13
N ASP A 31 -3.23 -3.80 -10.24
CA ASP A 31 -4.28 -2.98 -10.87
C ASP A 31 -5.59 -3.09 -10.07
N ALA A 32 -6.02 -1.97 -9.49
CA ALA A 32 -7.27 -1.89 -8.75
C ALA A 32 -8.49 -2.19 -9.64
N ALA A 33 -8.43 -1.93 -10.96
CA ALA A 33 -9.51 -2.25 -11.88
C ALA A 33 -9.76 -3.76 -12.02
N SER A 34 -8.75 -4.58 -11.69
CA SER A 34 -8.86 -6.04 -11.68
C SER A 34 -9.38 -6.60 -10.36
N MET A 35 -9.51 -5.79 -9.31
CA MET A 35 -9.85 -6.24 -7.96
C MET A 35 -11.27 -5.83 -7.53
N PRO A 36 -12.22 -6.78 -7.50
CA PRO A 36 -13.55 -6.52 -6.97
C PRO A 36 -13.47 -6.24 -5.46
N GLY A 37 -13.88 -5.03 -5.05
CA GLY A 37 -13.85 -4.59 -3.64
C GLY A 37 -13.05 -3.31 -3.41
N ILE A 38 -12.17 -2.93 -4.34
CA ILE A 38 -11.47 -1.65 -4.31
C ILE A 38 -12.28 -0.62 -5.11
N THR A 39 -12.96 0.27 -4.38
CA THR A 39 -13.81 1.32 -4.96
C THR A 39 -13.13 2.68 -4.99
N THR A 40 -11.96 2.80 -4.39
CA THR A 40 -11.16 4.03 -4.30
C THR A 40 -9.70 3.66 -4.43
N VAL A 41 -8.93 4.55 -5.06
CA VAL A 41 -7.49 4.43 -5.21
C VAL A 41 -6.80 5.74 -4.83
N PRO A 42 -5.55 5.70 -4.34
CA PRO A 42 -4.74 4.50 -4.08
C PRO A 42 -5.18 3.73 -2.83
N VAL A 43 -4.92 2.42 -2.77
CA VAL A 43 -5.11 1.60 -1.57
C VAL A 43 -3.84 0.80 -1.30
N THR A 44 -3.38 0.81 -0.06
CA THR A 44 -2.22 0.04 0.39
C THR A 44 -2.68 -1.03 1.37
N ILE A 45 -2.33 -2.29 1.13
CA ILE A 45 -2.56 -3.39 2.05
C ILE A 45 -1.20 -3.88 2.54
N ILE A 46 -0.97 -3.75 3.83
CA ILE A 46 0.26 -4.18 4.49
C ILE A 46 -0.09 -5.39 5.34
N THR A 47 0.67 -6.47 5.20
CA THR A 47 0.48 -7.69 5.96
C THR A 47 1.82 -8.25 6.41
N ASP A 48 1.83 -9.11 7.43
CA ASP A 48 3.04 -9.79 7.87
C ASP A 48 3.48 -10.88 6.86
N HIS A 49 4.54 -11.64 7.18
CA HIS A 49 5.05 -12.69 6.29
C HIS A 49 4.12 -13.91 6.19
N GLU A 50 3.20 -14.09 7.13
CA GLU A 50 2.25 -15.19 7.19
C GLU A 50 0.82 -14.78 6.77
N ASP A 51 0.64 -13.55 6.25
CA ASP A 51 -0.65 -12.98 5.81
C ASP A 51 -1.71 -12.91 6.95
N LYS A 52 -1.28 -12.92 8.22
CA LYS A 52 -2.20 -13.03 9.38
C LYS A 52 -2.87 -11.72 9.76
N ASN A 53 -2.21 -10.58 9.52
CA ASN A 53 -2.70 -9.26 9.94
C ASN A 53 -2.69 -8.26 8.78
N PRO A 54 -3.62 -8.37 7.82
CA PRO A 54 -3.74 -7.40 6.75
C PRO A 54 -4.33 -6.09 7.28
N VAL A 55 -3.53 -5.02 7.23
CA VAL A 55 -3.94 -3.64 7.49
C VAL A 55 -4.16 -2.95 6.15
N GLN A 56 -5.37 -2.44 5.94
CA GLN A 56 -5.73 -1.68 4.74
C GLN A 56 -5.72 -0.19 5.03
N ILE A 57 -4.95 0.55 4.22
CA ILE A 57 -4.82 2.00 4.25
C ILE A 57 -5.38 2.55 2.95
N ILE A 58 -6.36 3.46 3.04
CA ILE A 58 -7.04 4.04 1.89
C ILE A 58 -6.50 5.45 1.68
N GLY A 59 -6.06 5.75 0.45
CA GLY A 59 -5.44 7.02 0.10
C GLY A 59 -3.92 7.02 0.26
N PHE A 60 -3.32 8.19 0.01
CA PHE A 60 -1.89 8.41 0.18
C PHE A 60 -1.61 8.92 1.60
N ASP A 61 -1.53 7.99 2.56
CA ASP A 61 -1.25 8.29 3.96
C ASP A 61 0.11 7.71 4.38
N ARG A 62 1.13 8.57 4.32
CA ARG A 62 2.52 8.20 4.64
C ARG A 62 2.72 7.84 6.11
N GLU A 63 2.02 8.54 7.00
CA GLU A 63 2.16 8.36 8.44
C GLU A 63 1.58 7.00 8.83
N ALA A 64 0.37 6.70 8.37
CA ALA A 64 -0.27 5.41 8.59
C ALA A 64 0.56 4.24 8.03
N ILE A 65 1.14 4.39 6.83
CA ILE A 65 1.98 3.34 6.22
C ILE A 65 3.22 3.11 7.08
N THR A 66 3.93 4.18 7.47
CA THR A 66 5.16 4.09 8.25
C THR A 66 4.90 3.49 9.64
N GLU A 67 3.83 3.92 10.30
CA GLU A 67 3.43 3.40 11.61
C GLU A 67 3.10 1.92 11.52
N THR A 68 2.32 1.50 10.53
CA THR A 68 1.96 0.09 10.32
C THR A 68 3.22 -0.76 10.07
N LEU A 69 4.16 -0.26 9.26
CA LEU A 69 5.42 -0.96 9.01
C LEU A 69 6.29 -1.10 10.26
N ASN A 70 6.29 -0.10 11.14
CA ASN A 70 7.02 -0.19 12.41
C ASN A 70 6.35 -1.18 13.36
N GLN A 71 5.03 -1.12 13.51
CA GLN A 71 4.26 -2.04 14.36
C GLN A 71 4.41 -3.51 13.94
N LEU A 72 4.56 -3.79 12.64
CA LEU A 72 4.78 -5.15 12.12
C LEU A 72 6.25 -5.61 12.23
N LYS A 73 7.21 -4.70 12.38
CA LYS A 73 8.62 -5.03 12.63
C LYS A 73 8.89 -5.37 14.11
N GLU A 74 8.07 -4.84 15.01
CA GLU A 74 8.21 -5.03 16.46
C GLU A 74 7.48 -6.27 17.00
N GLN A 75 6.76 -7.01 16.13
CA GLN A 75 6.07 -8.27 16.44
C GLN A 75 6.88 -9.48 15.96
#